data_AF-A0A519DHZ4-F1
#
_entry.id   AF-A0A519DHZ4-F1
#
_cell.length_a   1.000
_cell.length_b   1.000
_cell.length_c   1.000
_cell.angle_alpha   90.00
_cell.angle_beta   90.00
_cell.angle_gamma   90.00
#
_symmetry.space_group_name_H-M   'P 1'
#
loop_
_entity.id
_entity.type
_entity.pdbx_description
1 polymer ?
#
loop_
_entity_poly.entity_id
_entity_poly.type
_entity_poly.pdbx_seq_one_letter_code
_entity_poly.pdbx_strand_id
1 'polypeptide(L)'
;MPAGNWARFVVLSLALLMLPMVFAAPTPVPTADYNQGIFGGVSIEVSNITNASTESTMADYPSIVEVYTASWCENCVLAEEGLYAAIAEASGETVALTFHRAIGEVEDPFGVEAADHRWEARYGNASKDTVSVKRAPPTIIINGETMHAGSGGLDGEQLKPYYAESLAQSSQYSQESATSSLAWSSEDMATGTLTWDLEAGDWLPEYTTSLVFVVEASATFEEGSNGLGDYHDVVRDMIELNGNSGSMNYTLPLAWDGEDLSLVLVHQWDEQWQIACCHVSPPEDEGLFGLPAIGVMWVVVGLAGAALVANNHSRKDQ
;
A
#
# COMPACT_ATOMS: atom_id res chain seq x y z
N MET A 1 -20.28 -2.15 -56.50
CA MET A 1 -19.56 -1.62 -55.31
C MET A 1 -20.28 -2.14 -54.07
N PRO A 2 -19.65 -2.97 -53.21
CA PRO A 2 -20.36 -3.68 -52.15
C PRO A 2 -20.33 -2.86 -50.85
N ALA A 3 -21.46 -2.22 -50.52
CA ALA A 3 -21.65 -1.47 -49.26
C ALA A 3 -21.81 -2.37 -48.01
N GLY A 4 -21.81 -3.70 -48.17
CA GLY A 4 -22.15 -4.65 -47.10
C GLY A 4 -21.01 -4.97 -46.11
N ASN A 5 -19.75 -4.75 -46.49
CA ASN A 5 -18.62 -5.14 -45.62
C ASN A 5 -18.27 -4.06 -44.59
N TRP A 6 -18.45 -2.78 -44.92
CA TRP A 6 -18.07 -1.67 -44.03
C TRP A 6 -18.96 -1.60 -42.78
N ALA A 7 -20.28 -1.80 -42.94
CA ALA A 7 -21.21 -1.85 -41.81
C ALA A 7 -20.91 -3.03 -40.86
N ARG A 8 -20.45 -4.17 -41.38
CA ARG A 8 -20.06 -5.33 -40.57
C ARG A 8 -18.78 -5.08 -39.77
N PHE A 9 -17.80 -4.40 -40.36
CA PHE A 9 -16.59 -3.99 -39.63
C PHE A 9 -16.90 -2.99 -38.53
N VAL A 10 -17.70 -1.95 -38.80
CA VAL A 10 -18.10 -0.95 -37.79
C VAL A 10 -18.89 -1.58 -36.64
N VAL A 11 -19.82 -2.50 -36.93
CA VAL A 11 -20.60 -3.19 -35.89
C VAL A 11 -19.72 -4.14 -35.06
N LEU A 12 -18.76 -4.86 -35.67
CA LEU A 12 -17.81 -5.67 -34.92
C LEU A 12 -16.88 -4.83 -34.05
N SER A 13 -16.39 -3.68 -34.55
CA SER A 13 -15.54 -2.77 -33.78
C SER A 13 -16.29 -2.15 -32.60
N LEU A 14 -17.56 -1.77 -32.79
CA LEU A 14 -18.41 -1.22 -31.73
C LEU A 14 -18.80 -2.30 -30.71
N ALA A 15 -19.01 -3.55 -31.15
CA ALA A 15 -19.26 -4.68 -30.26
C ALA A 15 -18.01 -5.07 -29.45
N LEU A 16 -16.81 -4.91 -30.01
CA LEU A 16 -15.54 -5.16 -29.30
C LEU A 16 -15.25 -4.09 -28.24
N LEU A 17 -15.73 -2.85 -28.43
CA LEU A 17 -15.68 -1.76 -27.45
C LEU A 17 -16.73 -1.91 -26.32
N MET A 18 -17.72 -2.79 -26.51
CA MET A 18 -18.78 -3.10 -25.54
C MET A 18 -18.51 -4.42 -24.80
N LEU A 19 -17.35 -5.06 -25.00
CA LEU A 19 -16.88 -6.11 -24.10
C LEU A 19 -16.70 -5.46 -22.72
N PRO A 20 -17.36 -5.98 -21.66
CA PRO A 20 -17.08 -5.50 -20.32
C PRO A 20 -15.57 -5.63 -20.11
N MET A 21 -14.90 -4.52 -19.81
CA MET A 21 -13.56 -4.58 -19.27
C MET A 21 -13.70 -5.38 -17.99
N VAL A 22 -13.24 -6.63 -18.03
CA VAL A 22 -13.06 -7.43 -16.83
C VAL A 22 -11.91 -6.74 -16.12
N PHE A 23 -12.24 -5.81 -15.23
CA PHE A 23 -11.26 -5.24 -14.33
C PHE A 23 -10.80 -6.40 -13.43
N ALA A 24 -9.50 -6.67 -13.45
CA ALA A 24 -8.94 -7.68 -12.56
C ALA A 24 -9.14 -7.19 -11.13
N ALA A 25 -9.62 -8.07 -10.26
CA ALA A 25 -9.60 -7.83 -8.82
C ALA A 25 -8.18 -7.44 -8.40
N PRO A 26 -8.01 -6.53 -7.43
CA PRO A 26 -6.69 -6.28 -6.85
C PRO A 26 -6.22 -7.60 -6.25
N THR A 27 -5.23 -8.20 -6.89
CA THR A 27 -4.65 -9.44 -6.41
C THR A 27 -3.63 -9.08 -5.33
N PRO A 28 -3.64 -9.77 -4.17
CA PRO A 28 -2.59 -9.61 -3.18
C PRO A 28 -1.23 -9.87 -3.84
N VAL A 29 -0.34 -8.90 -3.75
CA VAL A 29 1.04 -8.99 -4.22
C VAL A 29 1.93 -9.05 -2.98
N PRO A 30 2.74 -10.10 -2.80
CA PRO A 30 3.74 -10.10 -1.75
C PRO A 30 4.68 -8.90 -1.96
N THR A 31 4.82 -8.04 -0.97
CA THR A 31 5.97 -7.13 -0.92
C THR A 31 7.25 -7.90 -0.61
N ALA A 32 7.18 -9.19 -0.29
CA ALA A 32 8.32 -10.08 -0.02
C ALA A 32 9.38 -10.12 -1.14
N ASP A 33 9.05 -9.80 -2.40
CA ASP A 33 10.09 -9.59 -3.44
C ASP A 33 11.05 -8.44 -3.06
N TYR A 34 10.61 -7.59 -2.13
CA TYR A 34 11.35 -6.58 -1.37
C TYR A 34 11.35 -7.02 0.11
N ASN A 35 12.14 -8.03 0.49
CA ASN A 35 12.23 -8.60 1.86
C ASN A 35 12.11 -7.52 2.96
N GLN A 36 10.88 -7.30 3.44
CA GLN A 36 10.56 -6.26 4.41
C GLN A 36 9.19 -6.57 5.02
N GLY A 37 8.97 -6.09 6.25
CA GLY A 37 7.68 -6.25 6.91
C GLY A 37 7.57 -5.44 8.21
N ILE A 38 6.43 -5.57 8.87
CA ILE A 38 6.10 -4.98 10.16
C ILE A 38 5.57 -6.12 11.02
N PHE A 39 6.16 -6.32 12.19
CA PHE A 39 5.70 -7.35 13.12
C PHE A 39 4.82 -6.81 14.24
N GLY A 40 4.50 -5.51 14.24
CA GLY A 40 3.54 -4.88 15.14
C GLY A 40 4.17 -3.89 16.12
N GLY A 41 3.52 -3.71 17.28
CA GLY A 41 3.96 -2.82 18.35
C GLY A 41 2.81 -2.50 19.29
N VAL A 42 2.73 -1.26 19.78
CA VAL A 42 1.76 -0.85 20.80
C VAL A 42 1.26 0.58 20.59
N SER A 43 0.06 0.90 21.10
CA SER A 43 -0.55 2.23 20.99
C SER A 43 -0.96 2.82 22.33
N ILE A 44 -0.94 4.15 22.43
CA ILE A 44 -1.48 4.90 23.57
C ILE A 44 -2.27 6.11 23.09
N GLU A 45 -3.40 6.39 23.74
CA GLU A 45 -4.13 7.65 23.57
C GLU A 45 -3.39 8.78 24.32
N VAL A 46 -3.18 9.93 23.67
CA VAL A 46 -2.39 11.03 24.23
C VAL A 46 -3.14 12.37 24.27
N SER A 47 -4.37 12.41 23.76
CA SER A 47 -5.18 13.63 23.83
C SER A 47 -5.66 13.92 25.24
N ASN A 48 -5.53 15.18 25.65
CA ASN A 48 -6.02 15.70 26.93
C ASN A 48 -5.52 14.91 28.16
N ILE A 49 -4.35 14.27 28.03
CA ILE A 49 -3.73 13.49 29.10
C ILE A 49 -2.27 13.91 29.29
N THR A 50 -1.85 13.91 30.55
CA THR A 50 -0.47 14.27 30.94
C THR A 50 0.44 13.06 31.01
N ASN A 51 -0.09 11.84 31.15
CA ASN A 51 0.71 10.61 31.22
C ASN A 51 -0.06 9.43 30.64
N ALA A 52 0.55 8.68 29.75
CA ALA A 52 0.03 7.43 29.23
C ALA A 52 1.17 6.43 29.02
N SER A 53 0.93 5.15 29.24
CA SER A 53 1.93 4.11 29.01
C SER A 53 1.26 2.77 28.74
N THR A 54 1.86 1.98 27.86
CA THR A 54 1.45 0.61 27.57
C THR A 54 2.68 -0.26 27.35
N GLU A 55 2.51 -1.56 27.57
CA GLU A 55 3.49 -2.59 27.29
C GLU A 55 2.74 -3.82 26.79
N SER A 56 3.27 -4.46 25.76
CA SER A 56 2.71 -5.69 25.21
C SER A 56 3.80 -6.63 24.74
N THR A 57 3.46 -7.91 24.66
CA THR A 57 4.33 -8.93 24.09
C THR A 57 3.93 -9.20 22.65
N MET A 58 4.87 -9.68 21.82
CA MET A 58 4.61 -9.91 20.40
C MET A 58 3.47 -10.90 20.11
N ALA A 59 3.15 -11.79 21.03
CA ALA A 59 2.00 -12.68 20.91
C ALA A 59 0.65 -11.92 20.86
N ASP A 60 0.63 -10.71 21.42
CA ASP A 60 -0.53 -9.83 21.53
C ASP A 60 -0.38 -8.58 20.64
N TYR A 61 0.64 -8.51 19.76
CA TYR A 61 0.77 -7.37 18.85
C TYR A 61 -0.36 -7.36 17.83
N PRO A 62 -0.92 -6.17 17.53
CA PRO A 62 -1.91 -6.03 16.49
C PRO A 62 -1.29 -6.25 15.11
N SER A 63 -2.10 -6.70 14.15
CA SER A 63 -1.75 -6.55 12.75
C SER A 63 -1.72 -5.06 12.39
N ILE A 64 -0.76 -4.65 11.57
CA ILE A 64 -0.66 -3.26 11.11
C ILE A 64 -1.15 -3.20 9.68
N VAL A 65 -2.13 -2.33 9.43
CA VAL A 65 -2.61 -2.04 8.09
C VAL A 65 -2.26 -0.60 7.73
N GLU A 66 -1.55 -0.42 6.64
CA GLU A 66 -1.16 0.90 6.14
C GLU A 66 -1.99 1.20 4.88
N VAL A 67 -2.83 2.22 4.94
CA VAL A 67 -3.76 2.60 3.87
C VAL A 67 -3.23 3.87 3.20
N TYR A 68 -2.91 3.81 1.91
CA TYR A 68 -2.56 4.98 1.12
C TYR A 68 -3.75 5.47 0.32
N THR A 69 -4.20 6.67 0.66
CA THR A 69 -5.47 7.22 0.20
C THR A 69 -5.34 8.69 -0.22
N ALA A 70 -6.44 9.25 -0.69
CA ALA A 70 -6.58 10.68 -0.86
C ALA A 70 -8.05 11.15 -0.71
N SER A 71 -8.26 12.37 -0.24
CA SER A 71 -9.59 12.99 -0.10
C SER A 71 -10.34 13.15 -1.43
N TRP A 72 -9.64 13.12 -2.55
CA TRP A 72 -10.20 13.18 -3.90
C TRP A 72 -10.43 11.80 -4.54
N CYS A 73 -9.98 10.72 -3.89
CA CYS A 73 -10.00 9.38 -4.44
C CYS A 73 -11.34 8.67 -4.15
N GLU A 74 -12.25 8.66 -5.12
CA GLU A 74 -13.54 7.97 -5.01
C GLU A 74 -13.39 6.44 -4.79
N ASN A 75 -12.45 5.81 -5.51
CA ASN A 75 -12.20 4.37 -5.37
C ASN A 75 -11.60 3.99 -4.01
N CYS A 76 -11.04 4.95 -3.27
CA CYS A 76 -10.47 4.69 -1.96
C CYS A 76 -11.56 4.43 -0.93
N VAL A 77 -12.71 5.11 -1.04
CA VAL A 77 -13.88 4.87 -0.19
C VAL A 77 -14.29 3.40 -0.22
N LEU A 78 -14.40 2.80 -1.41
CA LEU A 78 -14.78 1.39 -1.56
C LEU A 78 -13.72 0.43 -1.00
N ALA A 79 -12.44 0.76 -1.19
CA ALA A 79 -11.35 -0.04 -0.68
C ALA A 79 -11.29 -0.02 0.85
N GLU A 80 -11.47 1.15 1.45
CA GLU A 80 -11.53 1.36 2.90
C GLU A 80 -12.76 0.68 3.52
N GLU A 81 -13.95 0.82 2.92
CA GLU A 81 -15.16 0.10 3.36
C GLU A 81 -14.93 -1.41 3.44
N GLY A 82 -14.34 -2.00 2.39
CA GLY A 82 -14.03 -3.43 2.36
C GLY A 82 -12.98 -3.82 3.42
N LEU A 83 -11.98 -2.98 3.63
CA LEU A 83 -10.94 -3.21 4.64
C LEU A 83 -11.51 -3.16 6.06
N TYR A 84 -12.24 -2.11 6.42
CA TYR A 84 -12.83 -1.99 7.75
C TYR A 84 -13.88 -3.08 8.03
N ALA A 85 -14.62 -3.52 6.99
CA ALA A 85 -15.50 -4.69 7.12
C ALA A 85 -14.72 -5.99 7.38
N ALA A 86 -13.52 -6.15 6.81
CA ALA A 86 -12.65 -7.29 7.10
C ALA A 86 -12.04 -7.21 8.50
N ILE A 87 -11.59 -6.02 8.93
CA ILE A 87 -11.07 -5.77 10.28
C ILE A 87 -12.13 -6.10 11.35
N ALA A 88 -13.37 -5.66 11.13
CA ALA A 88 -14.47 -5.90 12.07
C ALA A 88 -14.79 -7.40 12.29
N GLU A 89 -14.41 -8.27 11.35
CA GLU A 89 -14.60 -9.71 11.43
C GLU A 89 -13.31 -10.49 11.75
N ALA A 90 -12.17 -9.81 11.85
CA ALA A 90 -10.90 -10.42 12.18
C ALA A 90 -10.88 -10.87 13.66
N SER A 91 -10.18 -11.97 13.95
CA SER A 91 -10.10 -12.52 15.31
C SER A 91 -9.08 -11.83 16.21
N GLY A 92 -8.15 -11.08 15.63
CA GLY A 92 -7.08 -10.36 16.34
C GLY A 92 -7.25 -8.86 16.24
N GLU A 93 -6.53 -8.12 17.09
CA GLU A 93 -6.48 -6.67 17.02
C GLU A 93 -5.78 -6.21 15.74
N THR A 94 -6.28 -5.13 15.15
CA THR A 94 -5.68 -4.51 13.97
C THR A 94 -5.61 -3.01 14.21
N VAL A 95 -4.45 -2.42 13.91
CA VAL A 95 -4.26 -0.98 13.91
C VAL A 95 -4.14 -0.52 12.46
N ALA A 96 -5.02 0.38 12.05
CA ALA A 96 -4.94 1.06 10.76
C ALA A 96 -4.08 2.32 10.88
N LEU A 97 -3.33 2.61 9.82
CA LEU A 97 -2.54 3.83 9.64
C LEU A 97 -2.91 4.38 8.26
N THR A 98 -3.71 5.44 8.22
CA THR A 98 -4.19 6.05 6.98
C THR A 98 -3.26 7.17 6.54
N PHE A 99 -2.45 6.88 5.52
CA PHE A 99 -1.53 7.77 4.85
C PHE A 99 -2.24 8.52 3.73
N HIS A 100 -2.49 9.80 3.97
CA HIS A 100 -2.93 10.70 2.92
C HIS A 100 -1.74 11.19 2.08
N ARG A 101 -1.97 11.30 0.77
CA ARG A 101 -0.97 11.79 -0.18
C ARG A 101 -0.53 13.21 0.15
N ALA A 102 0.79 13.49 0.10
CA ALA A 102 1.36 14.79 0.47
C ALA A 102 2.24 15.42 -0.62
N ILE A 103 3.16 14.65 -1.21
CA ILE A 103 4.19 15.19 -2.11
C ILE A 103 3.58 15.51 -3.47
N GLY A 104 3.60 16.80 -3.82
CA GLY A 104 3.04 17.31 -5.07
C GLY A 104 1.51 17.31 -5.10
N GLU A 105 0.88 17.33 -3.92
CA GLU A 105 -0.57 17.36 -3.74
C GLU A 105 -1.03 18.75 -3.27
N VAL A 106 -2.23 19.14 -3.70
CA VAL A 106 -2.85 20.42 -3.32
C VAL A 106 -4.31 20.28 -2.87
N GLU A 107 -4.95 19.14 -3.17
CA GLU A 107 -6.36 18.89 -2.86
C GLU A 107 -6.56 18.13 -1.55
N ASP A 108 -5.55 17.36 -1.11
CA ASP A 108 -5.60 16.62 0.15
C ASP A 108 -4.89 17.38 1.27
N PRO A 109 -5.61 17.81 2.33
CA PRO A 109 -5.03 18.59 3.41
C PRO A 109 -4.39 17.74 4.52
N PHE A 110 -4.55 16.42 4.49
CA PHE A 110 -4.14 15.54 5.58
C PHE A 110 -2.73 15.00 5.43
N GLY A 111 -2.15 15.08 4.23
CA GLY A 111 -0.87 14.46 3.92
C GLY A 111 0.30 14.96 4.77
N VAL A 112 1.12 14.01 5.22
CA VAL A 112 2.37 14.25 5.95
C VAL A 112 3.55 13.90 5.04
N GLU A 113 4.39 14.88 4.69
CA GLU A 113 5.46 14.71 3.70
C GLU A 113 6.48 13.62 4.10
N ALA A 114 6.87 13.56 5.38
CA ALA A 114 7.79 12.53 5.87
C ALA A 114 7.19 11.11 5.75
N ALA A 115 5.89 10.96 6.04
CA ALA A 115 5.18 9.70 5.94
C ALA A 115 5.02 9.27 4.47
N ASP A 116 4.73 10.21 3.56
CA ASP A 116 4.63 9.96 2.12
C ASP A 116 6.00 9.58 1.51
N HIS A 117 7.09 10.19 1.99
CA HIS A 117 8.45 9.78 1.62
C HIS A 117 8.79 8.37 2.09
N ARG A 118 8.46 8.01 3.34
CA ARG A 118 8.61 6.63 3.85
C ARG A 118 7.82 5.65 3.00
N TRP A 119 6.56 5.97 2.70
CA TRP A 119 5.71 5.14 1.86
C TRP A 119 6.35 4.87 0.49
N GLU A 120 6.80 5.92 -0.21
CA GLU A 120 7.46 5.76 -1.51
C GLU A 120 8.75 4.95 -1.40
N ALA A 121 9.56 5.18 -0.36
CA ALA A 121 10.81 4.46 -0.16
C ALA A 121 10.59 2.95 0.04
N ARG A 122 9.56 2.60 0.81
CA ARG A 122 9.27 1.21 1.20
C ARG A 122 8.44 0.45 0.16
N TYR A 123 7.36 1.06 -0.31
CA TYR A 123 6.37 0.39 -1.15
C TYR A 123 6.36 0.90 -2.59
N GLY A 124 7.10 1.97 -2.89
CA GLY A 124 7.02 2.61 -4.20
C GLY A 124 7.44 1.72 -5.36
N ASN A 125 8.45 0.87 -5.19
CA ASN A 125 8.86 -0.05 -6.26
C ASN A 125 7.81 -1.15 -6.48
N ALA A 126 7.31 -1.80 -5.42
CA ALA A 126 6.23 -2.78 -5.51
C ALA A 126 4.95 -2.18 -6.11
N SER A 127 4.58 -0.96 -5.71
CA SER A 127 3.43 -0.24 -6.26
C SER A 127 3.64 0.06 -7.74
N LYS A 128 4.85 0.51 -8.13
CA LYS A 128 5.18 0.77 -9.54
C LYS A 128 5.15 -0.51 -10.38
N ASP A 129 5.62 -1.63 -9.87
CA ASP A 129 5.59 -2.90 -10.59
C ASP A 129 4.16 -3.42 -10.76
N THR A 130 3.28 -3.13 -9.79
CA THR A 130 1.88 -3.58 -9.78
C THR A 130 0.97 -2.67 -10.61
N VAL A 131 1.07 -1.35 -10.44
CA VAL A 131 0.14 -0.34 -11.00
C VAL A 131 0.86 0.82 -11.72
N SER A 132 2.14 0.67 -12.06
CA SER A 132 2.94 1.60 -12.87
C SER A 132 3.23 2.98 -12.26
N VAL A 133 2.80 3.23 -11.03
CA VAL A 133 3.11 4.46 -10.27
C VAL A 133 3.53 4.08 -8.85
N LYS A 134 4.42 4.86 -8.24
CA LYS A 134 4.95 4.54 -6.91
C LYS A 134 4.00 4.87 -5.75
N ARG A 135 3.10 5.82 -5.97
CA ARG A 135 2.21 6.40 -4.98
C ARG A 135 0.79 6.40 -5.54
N ALA A 136 0.22 5.20 -5.63
CA ALA A 136 -1.11 4.97 -6.20
C ALA A 136 -2.17 4.81 -5.09
N PRO A 137 -3.09 5.77 -4.91
CA PRO A 137 -4.28 5.53 -4.11
C PRO A 137 -5.36 4.81 -4.95
N PRO A 138 -6.15 3.87 -4.36
CA PRO A 138 -5.90 3.25 -3.06
C PRO A 138 -4.75 2.23 -3.16
N THR A 139 -3.93 2.15 -2.12
CA THR A 139 -3.08 0.97 -1.88
C THR A 139 -3.14 0.62 -0.41
N ILE A 140 -3.38 -0.65 -0.09
CA ILE A 140 -3.41 -1.17 1.28
C ILE A 140 -2.24 -2.14 1.46
N ILE A 141 -1.48 -1.98 2.53
CA ILE A 141 -0.41 -2.90 2.92
C ILE A 141 -0.78 -3.54 4.26
N ILE A 142 -0.72 -4.86 4.33
CA ILE A 142 -0.96 -5.61 5.56
C ILE A 142 0.38 -6.15 6.07
N ASN A 143 0.69 -5.83 7.33
CA ASN A 143 1.93 -6.18 8.05
C ASN A 143 3.21 -5.81 7.30
N GLY A 144 3.17 -4.79 6.43
CA GLY A 144 4.28 -4.43 5.57
C GLY A 144 4.65 -5.47 4.49
N GLU A 145 3.93 -6.59 4.43
CA GLU A 145 4.30 -7.83 3.70
C GLU A 145 3.38 -8.14 2.51
N THR A 146 2.11 -7.71 2.57
CA THR A 146 1.11 -8.00 1.52
C THR A 146 0.48 -6.72 1.01
N MET A 147 0.65 -6.43 -0.29
CA MET A 147 0.11 -5.26 -0.97
C MET A 147 -1.18 -5.58 -1.72
N HIS A 148 -2.16 -4.70 -1.58
CA HIS A 148 -3.39 -4.63 -2.39
C HIS A 148 -3.45 -3.27 -3.06
N ALA A 149 -3.08 -3.20 -4.34
CA ALA A 149 -3.04 -1.94 -5.08
C ALA A 149 -4.25 -1.79 -6.01
N GLY A 150 -4.95 -0.66 -5.86
CA GLY A 150 -6.20 -0.35 -6.57
C GLY A 150 -7.42 -1.10 -6.03
N SER A 151 -8.61 -0.75 -6.52
CA SER A 151 -9.86 -1.45 -6.20
C SER A 151 -10.28 -2.46 -7.26
N GLY A 152 -9.65 -2.46 -8.45
CA GLY A 152 -10.08 -3.29 -9.57
C GLY A 152 -11.53 -3.06 -10.00
N GLY A 153 -12.13 -1.90 -9.67
CA GLY A 153 -13.55 -1.62 -9.91
C GLY A 153 -14.53 -2.44 -9.07
N LEU A 154 -14.03 -3.13 -8.03
CA LEU A 154 -14.85 -3.85 -7.07
C LEU A 154 -15.38 -2.91 -5.99
N ASP A 155 -16.55 -3.25 -5.43
CA ASP A 155 -17.07 -2.60 -4.23
C ASP A 155 -16.46 -3.18 -2.93
N GLY A 156 -16.78 -2.56 -1.78
CA GLY A 156 -16.24 -2.97 -0.49
C GLY A 156 -16.55 -4.43 -0.10
N GLU A 157 -17.77 -4.91 -0.35
CA GLU A 157 -18.17 -6.30 -0.05
C GLU A 157 -17.39 -7.31 -0.88
N GLN A 158 -17.07 -6.97 -2.13
CA GLN A 158 -16.25 -7.78 -3.02
C GLN A 158 -14.76 -7.74 -2.66
N LEU A 159 -14.27 -6.63 -2.10
CA LEU A 159 -12.87 -6.46 -1.68
C LEU A 159 -12.57 -7.11 -0.33
N LYS A 160 -13.53 -7.08 0.61
CA LYS A 160 -13.45 -7.68 1.95
C LYS A 160 -12.77 -9.05 2.01
N PRO A 161 -13.13 -10.09 1.21
CA PRO A 161 -12.51 -11.40 1.32
C PRO A 161 -11.00 -11.40 1.05
N TYR A 162 -10.50 -10.50 0.20
CA TYR A 162 -9.06 -10.40 -0.11
C TYR A 162 -8.27 -9.83 1.09
N TYR A 163 -8.84 -8.83 1.77
CA TYR A 163 -8.25 -8.28 2.98
C TYR A 163 -8.33 -9.27 4.15
N ALA A 164 -9.48 -9.96 4.31
CA ALA A 164 -9.66 -10.96 5.35
C ALA A 164 -8.67 -12.14 5.20
N GLU A 165 -8.42 -12.60 3.97
CA GLU A 165 -7.40 -13.62 3.69
C GLU A 165 -6.01 -13.16 4.13
N SER A 166 -5.67 -11.89 3.85
CA SER A 166 -4.35 -11.33 4.18
C SER A 166 -4.19 -11.03 5.68
N LEU A 167 -5.25 -10.56 6.36
CA LEU A 167 -5.28 -10.38 7.82
C LEU A 167 -5.16 -11.70 8.58
N ALA A 168 -5.60 -12.81 7.98
CA ALA A 168 -5.43 -14.14 8.55
C ALA A 168 -4.01 -14.70 8.40
N GLN A 169 -3.13 -14.05 7.62
CA GLN A 169 -1.75 -14.46 7.45
C GLN A 169 -0.88 -13.89 8.59
N SER A 170 -0.14 -14.77 9.24
CA SER A 170 0.90 -14.39 10.19
C SER A 170 2.04 -13.65 9.50
N SER A 171 2.51 -12.54 10.08
CA SER A 171 3.73 -11.87 9.61
C SER A 171 4.96 -12.75 9.83
N GLN A 172 6.05 -12.47 9.10
CA GLN A 172 7.26 -13.30 9.06
C GLN A 172 7.83 -13.66 10.45
N TYR A 173 7.78 -12.73 11.40
CA TYR A 173 8.33 -12.91 12.76
C TYR A 173 7.27 -13.05 13.85
N SER A 174 6.00 -13.24 13.50
CA SER A 174 4.89 -13.23 14.47
C SER A 174 4.96 -14.33 15.54
N GLN A 175 5.82 -15.34 15.36
CA GLN A 175 5.99 -16.48 16.28
C GLN A 175 7.24 -16.36 17.16
N GLU A 176 8.05 -15.33 16.94
CA GLU A 176 9.23 -15.06 17.76
C GLU A 176 8.82 -14.44 19.12
N SER A 177 9.79 -14.00 19.92
CA SER A 177 9.51 -13.33 21.21
C SER A 177 10.11 -11.93 21.28
N ALA A 178 9.24 -10.94 21.51
CA ALA A 178 9.60 -9.57 21.81
C ALA A 178 8.61 -8.96 22.80
N THR A 179 9.05 -7.91 23.49
CA THR A 179 8.22 -7.03 24.32
C THR A 179 8.46 -5.60 23.90
N SER A 180 7.39 -4.84 23.70
CA SER A 180 7.47 -3.42 23.35
C SER A 180 6.74 -2.60 24.39
N SER A 181 7.34 -1.46 24.74
CA SER A 181 6.71 -0.47 25.61
C SER A 181 6.75 0.91 24.97
N LEU A 182 5.70 1.69 25.26
CA LEU A 182 5.55 3.07 24.82
C LEU A 182 4.99 3.88 25.98
N ALA A 183 5.59 5.04 26.24
CA ALA A 183 5.13 5.95 27.27
C ALA A 183 5.25 7.41 26.83
N TRP A 184 4.27 8.21 27.27
CA TRP A 184 4.17 9.65 27.07
C TRP A 184 4.02 10.34 28.42
N SER A 185 4.74 11.43 28.63
CA SER A 185 4.63 12.28 29.82
C SER A 185 4.76 13.76 29.47
N SER A 186 3.76 14.57 29.81
CA SER A 186 3.68 15.99 29.49
C SER A 186 3.10 16.79 30.65
N GLU A 187 3.57 18.02 30.86
CA GLU A 187 3.00 18.95 31.83
C GLU A 187 1.84 19.79 31.25
N ASP A 188 1.83 20.00 29.94
CA ASP A 188 0.91 20.90 29.22
C ASP A 188 0.02 20.17 28.20
N MET A 189 0.09 18.84 28.16
CA MET A 189 -0.62 17.94 27.23
C MET A 189 -0.23 18.11 25.75
N ALA A 190 0.81 18.89 25.45
CA ALA A 190 1.24 19.14 24.07
C ALA A 190 2.73 18.82 23.86
N THR A 191 3.59 19.25 24.78
CA THR A 191 5.03 19.00 24.75
C THR A 191 5.41 18.10 25.93
N GLY A 192 6.15 17.05 25.65
CA GLY A 192 6.43 16.02 26.62
C GLY A 192 7.62 15.15 26.28
N THR A 193 7.85 14.17 27.13
CA THR A 193 8.83 13.10 26.95
C THR A 193 8.13 11.88 26.39
N LEU A 194 8.55 11.47 25.19
CA LEU A 194 8.22 10.19 24.58
C LEU A 194 9.30 9.18 24.95
N THR A 195 8.92 8.01 25.45
CA THR A 195 9.83 6.91 25.81
C THR A 195 9.37 5.63 25.12
N TRP A 196 10.31 4.87 24.58
CA TRP A 196 10.03 3.60 23.91
C TRP A 196 11.10 2.57 24.27
N ASP A 197 10.72 1.30 24.18
CA ASP A 197 11.62 0.16 24.30
C ASP A 197 11.09 -1.00 23.46
N LEU A 198 12.00 -1.75 22.84
CA LEU A 198 11.79 -3.04 22.21
C LEU A 198 12.85 -3.99 22.74
N GLU A 199 12.42 -4.92 23.59
CA GLU A 199 13.22 -6.03 24.08
C GLU A 199 12.97 -7.25 23.20
N ALA A 200 13.98 -7.67 22.43
CA ALA A 200 13.93 -8.84 21.57
C ALA A 200 15.19 -9.69 21.71
N GLY A 201 15.08 -10.98 21.35
CA GLY A 201 16.22 -11.91 21.36
C GLY A 201 17.10 -11.81 20.11
N ASP A 202 18.02 -12.76 19.95
CA ASP A 202 18.98 -12.84 18.84
C ASP A 202 18.33 -13.00 17.43
N TRP A 203 17.02 -13.20 17.36
CA TRP A 203 16.27 -13.29 16.11
C TRP A 203 16.05 -11.93 15.43
N LEU A 204 16.15 -10.82 16.18
CA LEU A 204 15.79 -9.50 15.70
C LEU A 204 16.64 -9.13 14.46
N PRO A 205 16.02 -8.78 13.31
CA PRO A 205 16.76 -8.40 12.12
C PRO A 205 17.72 -7.24 12.37
N GLU A 206 18.91 -7.30 11.77
CA GLU A 206 19.94 -6.24 11.88
C GLU A 206 19.38 -4.86 11.50
N TYR A 207 18.56 -4.81 10.45
CA TYR A 207 17.90 -3.61 9.97
C TYR A 207 16.46 -3.54 10.50
N THR A 208 16.34 -3.45 11.82
CA THR A 208 15.07 -3.12 12.49
C THR A 208 15.03 -1.63 12.80
N THR A 209 13.93 -0.98 12.43
CA THR A 209 13.67 0.43 12.74
C THR A 209 12.36 0.55 13.51
N SER A 210 12.40 1.28 14.63
CA SER A 210 11.21 1.61 15.41
C SER A 210 10.68 2.98 14.98
N LEU A 211 9.36 3.08 14.79
CA LEU A 211 8.67 4.28 14.34
C LEU A 211 7.53 4.59 15.28
N VAL A 212 7.26 5.86 15.53
CA VAL A 212 6.02 6.30 16.17
C VAL A 212 5.22 7.13 15.18
N PHE A 213 3.99 6.71 14.95
CA PHE A 213 2.99 7.49 14.22
C PHE A 213 2.13 8.27 15.21
N VAL A 214 1.85 9.53 14.91
CA VAL A 214 0.75 10.25 15.53
C VAL A 214 -0.48 10.02 14.66
N VAL A 215 -1.53 9.45 15.24
CA VAL A 215 -2.74 9.05 14.51
C VAL A 215 -3.94 9.74 15.14
N GLU A 216 -4.74 10.39 14.31
CA GLU A 216 -6.01 10.98 14.69
C GLU A 216 -7.14 10.02 14.33
N ALA A 217 -8.02 9.73 15.29
CA ALA A 217 -9.04 8.70 15.10
C ALA A 217 -10.12 9.09 14.08
N SER A 218 -10.48 10.38 14.02
CA SER A 218 -11.47 10.94 13.09
C SER A 218 -11.07 12.35 12.69
N ALA A 219 -11.24 12.67 11.41
CA ALA A 219 -10.98 14.00 10.87
C ALA A 219 -12.04 14.36 9.82
N THR A 220 -12.82 15.40 10.09
CA THR A 220 -13.91 15.85 9.24
C THR A 220 -13.43 16.81 8.15
N PHE A 221 -13.63 16.44 6.89
CA PHE A 221 -13.35 17.26 5.72
C PHE A 221 -14.42 17.06 4.62
N GLU A 222 -15.45 17.90 4.68
CA GLU A 222 -16.61 17.86 3.77
C GLU A 222 -16.26 18.33 2.34
N GLU A 223 -15.15 19.06 2.17
CA GLU A 223 -14.70 19.55 0.87
C GLU A 223 -13.97 18.48 0.02
N GLY A 224 -13.74 17.27 0.57
CA GLY A 224 -13.17 16.15 -0.16
C GLY A 224 -14.05 15.73 -1.34
N SER A 225 -13.48 15.64 -2.56
CA SER A 225 -14.27 15.33 -3.74
C SER A 225 -14.77 13.89 -3.80
N ASN A 226 -14.26 13.00 -2.94
CA ASN A 226 -14.77 11.64 -2.78
C ASN A 226 -16.08 11.57 -1.97
N GLY A 227 -16.47 12.66 -1.29
CA GLY A 227 -17.73 12.76 -0.55
C GLY A 227 -17.82 11.95 0.74
N LEU A 228 -16.68 11.48 1.29
CA LEU A 228 -16.66 10.67 2.52
C LEU A 228 -17.03 11.50 3.76
N GLY A 229 -16.56 12.75 3.82
CA GLY A 229 -16.83 13.68 4.92
C GLY A 229 -15.99 13.41 6.17
N ASP A 230 -15.94 12.18 6.66
CA ASP A 230 -15.18 11.79 7.86
C ASP A 230 -14.11 10.74 7.53
N TYR A 231 -12.86 11.03 7.86
CA TYR A 231 -11.70 10.19 7.56
C TYR A 231 -11.14 9.60 8.86
N HIS A 232 -10.84 8.30 8.87
CA HIS A 232 -10.44 7.58 10.08
C HIS A 232 -8.96 7.20 10.09
N ASP A 233 -8.40 7.10 11.30
CA ASP A 233 -7.04 6.64 11.57
C ASP A 233 -5.97 7.43 10.78
N VAL A 234 -6.17 8.74 10.65
CA VAL A 234 -5.36 9.64 9.82
C VAL A 234 -3.99 9.86 10.45
N VAL A 235 -2.93 9.54 9.72
CA VAL A 235 -1.56 9.84 10.15
C VAL A 235 -1.31 11.35 10.11
N ARG A 236 -0.98 11.95 11.26
CA ARG A 236 -0.73 13.39 11.43
C ARG A 236 0.74 13.75 11.59
N ASP A 237 1.56 12.80 12.03
CA ASP A 237 3.02 12.90 12.03
C ASP A 237 3.66 11.51 12.07
N MET A 238 4.94 11.44 11.73
CA MET A 238 5.76 10.23 11.76
C MET A 238 7.15 10.53 12.29
N ILE A 239 7.56 9.76 13.29
CA ILE A 239 8.84 9.90 13.98
C ILE A 239 9.64 8.62 13.79
N GLU A 240 10.78 8.72 13.14
CA GLU A 240 11.78 7.64 13.13
C GLU A 240 12.63 7.72 14.40
N LEU A 241 12.62 6.64 15.18
CA LEU A 241 13.27 6.60 16.48
C LEU A 241 14.74 6.22 16.34
N ASN A 242 15.59 6.84 17.17
CA ASN A 242 17.01 6.50 17.21
C ASN A 242 17.23 5.24 18.04
N GLY A 243 17.23 4.09 17.37
CA GLY A 243 17.40 2.79 17.99
C GLY A 243 16.11 2.23 18.60
N ASN A 244 16.24 1.06 19.20
CA ASN A 244 15.10 0.27 19.69
C ASN A 244 14.68 0.62 21.12
N SER A 245 15.46 1.43 21.83
CA SER A 245 15.06 1.96 23.13
C SER A 245 15.62 3.35 23.35
N GLY A 246 14.85 4.18 24.03
CA GLY A 246 15.25 5.57 24.25
C GLY A 246 14.14 6.44 24.79
N SER A 247 14.48 7.72 24.91
CA SER A 247 13.52 8.78 25.19
C SER A 247 13.89 10.04 24.43
N MET A 248 12.89 10.85 24.10
CA MET A 248 13.07 12.13 23.45
C MET A 248 12.01 13.14 23.88
N ASN A 249 12.34 14.42 23.80
CA ASN A 249 11.34 15.46 23.87
C ASN A 249 10.62 15.55 22.52
N TYR A 250 9.30 15.61 22.58
CA TYR A 250 8.45 15.70 21.40
C TYR A 250 7.29 16.64 21.67
N THR A 251 6.82 17.31 20.61
CA THR A 251 5.64 18.17 20.64
C THR A 251 4.63 17.57 19.69
N LEU A 252 3.46 17.19 20.22
CA LEU A 252 2.36 16.66 19.43
C LEU A 252 1.93 17.68 18.37
N PRO A 253 1.59 17.25 17.14
CA PRO A 253 0.93 18.11 16.18
C PRO A 253 -0.45 18.52 16.70
N LEU A 254 -1.03 19.55 16.10
CA LEU A 254 -2.44 19.83 16.31
C LEU A 254 -3.28 18.76 15.60
N ALA A 255 -4.27 18.24 16.30
CA ALA A 255 -5.35 17.48 15.68
C ALA A 255 -6.01 18.36 14.60
N TRP A 256 -6.50 17.72 13.54
CA TRP A 256 -7.32 18.35 12.52
C TRP A 256 -8.59 18.92 13.14
N ASP A 257 -9.29 18.08 13.90
CA ASP A 257 -10.39 18.47 14.76
C ASP A 257 -10.39 17.64 16.04
N GLY A 258 -11.42 17.78 16.88
CA GLY A 258 -11.54 16.96 18.08
C GLY A 258 -10.35 17.02 19.06
N GLU A 259 -10.27 15.96 19.88
CA GLU A 259 -9.21 15.69 20.85
C GLU A 259 -8.99 14.17 20.92
N ASP A 260 -8.49 13.57 19.83
CA ASP A 260 -8.47 12.11 19.62
C ASP A 260 -7.16 11.60 18.96
N LEU A 261 -6.05 12.30 19.20
CA LEU A 261 -4.70 11.82 18.90
C LEU A 261 -4.27 10.64 19.77
N SER A 262 -3.61 9.69 19.11
CA SER A 262 -2.90 8.56 19.68
C SER A 262 -1.46 8.49 19.14
N LEU A 263 -0.59 7.82 19.90
CA LEU A 263 0.75 7.44 19.45
C LEU A 263 0.75 5.93 19.19
N VAL A 264 1.20 5.54 18.00
CA VAL A 264 1.31 4.14 17.58
C VAL A 264 2.78 3.82 17.33
N LEU A 265 3.39 3.04 18.22
CA LEU A 265 4.72 2.47 18.03
C LEU A 265 4.62 1.25 17.12
N VAL A 266 5.41 1.22 16.06
CA VAL A 266 5.58 0.04 15.20
C VAL A 266 7.05 -0.29 15.02
N HIS A 267 7.33 -1.57 14.81
CA HIS A 267 8.65 -2.08 14.48
C HIS A 267 8.64 -2.66 13.07
N GLN A 268 9.42 -2.06 12.20
CA GLN A 268 9.58 -2.51 10.83
C GLN A 268 10.97 -3.09 10.64
N TRP A 269 11.07 -4.06 9.74
CA TRP A 269 12.32 -4.67 9.32
C TRP A 269 12.46 -4.58 7.80
N ASP A 270 13.71 -4.62 7.35
CA ASP A 270 14.07 -4.92 5.98
C ASP A 270 15.29 -5.85 5.94
N GLU A 271 15.41 -6.64 4.89
CA GLU A 271 16.65 -7.32 4.57
C GLU A 271 17.23 -6.59 3.36
N GLN A 272 18.20 -5.72 3.59
CA GLN A 272 18.96 -5.18 2.48
C GLN A 272 19.71 -6.34 1.79
N TRP A 273 19.35 -6.63 0.54
CA TRP A 273 20.20 -7.40 -0.34
C TRP A 273 21.53 -6.64 -0.46
N GLN A 274 22.57 -7.15 0.19
CA GLN A 274 23.95 -6.81 -0.15
C GLN A 274 24.08 -7.03 -1.66
N ILE A 275 24.13 -5.94 -2.42
CA ILE A 275 24.42 -6.01 -3.86
C ILE A 275 25.76 -6.72 -3.94
N ALA A 276 25.75 -7.98 -4.36
CA ALA A 276 26.94 -8.67 -4.80
C ALA A 276 27.39 -7.96 -6.09
N CYS A 277 28.09 -6.84 -5.96
CA CYS A 277 28.55 -5.95 -7.03
C CYS A 277 29.48 -6.63 -8.06
N CYS A 278 29.63 -7.96 -8.01
CA CYS A 278 30.69 -8.69 -8.68
C CYS A 278 30.24 -10.08 -9.15
N HIS A 279 29.14 -10.21 -9.90
CA HIS A 279 29.06 -11.27 -10.90
C HIS A 279 28.27 -10.81 -12.13
N VAL A 280 28.89 -9.92 -12.91
CA VAL A 280 28.52 -9.76 -14.31
C VAL A 280 29.00 -11.02 -15.02
N SER A 281 28.16 -12.05 -15.10
CA SER A 281 28.29 -13.01 -16.19
C SER A 281 28.04 -12.22 -17.47
N PRO A 282 28.94 -12.25 -18.48
CA PRO A 282 28.66 -11.61 -19.74
C PRO A 282 27.36 -12.22 -20.32
N PRO A 283 26.45 -11.43 -20.90
CA PRO A 283 25.29 -11.99 -21.55
C PRO A 283 25.76 -12.91 -22.66
N GLU A 284 25.33 -14.18 -22.60
CA GLU A 284 25.32 -15.01 -23.79
C GLU A 284 24.39 -14.33 -24.81
N ASP A 285 24.83 -14.23 -26.06
CA ASP A 285 24.15 -13.55 -27.17
C ASP A 285 22.68 -14.02 -27.31
N GLU A 286 21.75 -13.28 -26.71
CA GLU A 286 20.32 -13.37 -26.96
C GLU A 286 20.02 -12.72 -28.31
N GLY A 287 19.69 -13.56 -29.29
CA GLY A 287 19.55 -13.20 -30.70
C GLY A 287 18.55 -12.07 -31.00
N LEU A 288 18.99 -11.21 -31.92
CA LEU A 288 18.33 -10.19 -32.77
C LEU A 288 17.04 -9.44 -32.36
N PHE A 289 16.15 -9.90 -31.47
CA PHE A 289 14.97 -9.12 -31.06
C PHE A 289 14.45 -9.59 -29.69
N GLY A 290 15.09 -9.18 -28.59
CA GLY A 290 14.71 -9.48 -27.21
C GLY A 290 13.23 -9.21 -26.88
N LEU A 291 12.38 -10.20 -27.17
CA LEU A 291 10.95 -10.22 -26.96
C LEU A 291 10.58 -11.53 -26.26
N PRO A 292 9.70 -11.50 -25.24
CA PRO A 292 9.21 -12.71 -24.60
C PRO A 292 8.46 -13.59 -25.62
N ALA A 293 8.70 -14.90 -25.56
CA ALA A 293 8.32 -15.90 -26.57
C ALA A 293 6.81 -16.02 -26.87
N ILE A 294 5.93 -15.29 -26.16
CA ILE A 294 4.49 -15.27 -26.38
C ILE A 294 4.08 -14.15 -27.38
N GLY A 295 4.94 -13.17 -27.64
CA GLY A 295 4.68 -12.06 -28.56
C GLY A 295 4.98 -12.34 -30.05
N VAL A 296 5.79 -13.35 -30.36
CA VAL A 296 6.27 -13.59 -31.74
C VAL A 296 5.22 -14.28 -32.63
N MET A 297 4.23 -14.96 -32.05
CA MET A 297 3.18 -15.66 -32.81
C MET A 297 2.17 -14.73 -33.49
N TRP A 298 1.96 -13.49 -33.02
CA TRP A 298 0.97 -12.59 -33.62
C TRP A 298 1.53 -11.75 -34.79
N VAL A 299 2.82 -11.40 -34.76
CA VAL A 299 3.45 -10.60 -35.82
C VAL A 299 3.61 -11.42 -37.11
N VAL A 300 3.91 -12.71 -37.00
CA VAL A 300 4.06 -13.60 -38.17
C VAL A 300 2.70 -13.90 -38.82
N VAL A 301 1.62 -14.03 -38.03
CA VAL A 301 0.27 -14.26 -38.58
C VAL A 301 -0.30 -12.98 -39.24
N GLY A 302 0.00 -11.79 -38.70
CA GLY A 302 -0.40 -10.51 -39.31
C GLY A 302 0.26 -10.25 -40.67
N LEU A 303 1.55 -10.57 -40.82
CA LEU A 303 2.28 -10.41 -42.08
C LEU A 303 1.88 -11.45 -43.13
N ALA A 304 1.55 -12.68 -42.73
CA ALA A 304 1.03 -13.70 -43.64
C ALA A 304 -0.38 -13.37 -44.16
N GLY A 305 -1.23 -12.75 -43.33
CA GLY A 305 -2.57 -12.30 -43.72
C GLY A 305 -2.55 -11.18 -44.76
N ALA A 306 -1.67 -10.19 -44.61
CA ALA A 306 -1.52 -9.09 -45.56
C ALA A 306 -0.99 -9.55 -46.94
N ALA A 307 -0.06 -10.51 -46.96
CA ALA A 307 0.49 -11.07 -48.20
C ALA A 307 -0.52 -11.91 -49.00
N LEU A 308 -1.41 -12.65 -48.31
CA LEU A 308 -2.48 -13.43 -48.96
C LEU A 308 -3.58 -12.54 -49.57
N VAL A 309 -3.89 -11.39 -48.96
CA VAL A 309 -4.86 -10.43 -49.50
C VAL A 309 -4.29 -9.66 -50.69
N ALA A 310 -3.00 -9.29 -50.67
CA ALA A 310 -2.34 -8.61 -51.78
C ALA A 310 -2.23 -9.52 -53.04
N ASN A 311 -1.95 -10.81 -52.85
CA ASN A 311 -1.78 -11.74 -53.98
C ASN A 311 -3.11 -12.10 -54.68
N ASN A 312 -4.25 -12.04 -53.97
CA ASN A 312 -5.55 -12.33 -54.55
C ASN A 312 -6.14 -11.15 -55.36
N HIS A 313 -5.64 -9.93 -55.13
CA HIS A 313 -5.99 -8.76 -55.93
C HIS A 313 -5.26 -8.73 -57.28
N SER A 314 -4.00 -9.18 -57.33
CA SER A 314 -3.20 -9.20 -58.57
C SER A 314 -3.64 -10.26 -59.58
N ARG A 315 -4.39 -11.28 -59.17
CA ARG A 315 -4.81 -12.41 -60.04
C ARG A 315 -6.17 -12.20 -60.71
N LYS A 316 -6.87 -11.10 -60.41
CA LYS A 316 -8.14 -10.75 -61.07
C LYS A 316 -7.99 -9.79 -62.27
N ASP A 317 -6.76 -9.32 -62.52
CA ASP A 317 -6.43 -8.38 -63.59
C ASP A 317 -5.56 -8.99 -64.71
N GLN A 318 -5.62 -10.32 -64.90
CA GLN A 318 -5.10 -11.01 -66.10
C GLN A 318 -6.18 -11.88 -66.75
#